data_AF-A0AA43IQL9-F1
#
_entry.id   AF-A0AA43IQL9-F1
#
_cell.length_a   1.000
_cell.length_b   1.000
_cell.length_c   1.000
_cell.angle_alpha   90.00
_cell.angle_beta   90.00
_cell.angle_gamma   90.00
#
_symmetry.space_group_name_H-M   'P 1'
#
loop_
_entity.id
_entity.type
_entity.pdbx_description
1 polymer ?
#
loop_
_entity_poly.entity_id
_entity_poly.type
_entity_poly.pdbx_seq_one_letter_code
_entity_poly.pdbx_strand_id
1 'polypeptide(L)'
;LRPRALFDVQASDSAIRRLAKQVSRIDRLVRVARADHAGRPPKPFDGFPAGDWLLTRAKALAVDRQVPLPLVMGRHLLELGVHPGPDMGHLLDDCFEAQLDGEFSTVEEGLAYAKSKLSAHISSPLAP
;
A
#
# COMPACT_ATOMS: atom_id res chain seq x y z
N LEU A 1 4.02 -19.29 -6.84
CA LEU A 1 2.83 -18.42 -6.58
C LEU A 1 3.25 -17.24 -5.72
N ARG A 2 2.63 -16.06 -5.89
CA ARG A 2 3.04 -14.81 -5.23
C ARG A 2 3.23 -14.90 -3.71
N PRO A 3 2.38 -15.60 -2.90
CA PRO A 3 2.59 -15.66 -1.45
C PRO A 3 3.94 -16.26 -1.04
N ARG A 4 4.40 -17.31 -1.72
CA ARG A 4 5.70 -17.94 -1.43
C ARG A 4 6.88 -17.04 -1.78
N ALA A 5 6.81 -16.35 -2.93
CA ALA A 5 7.84 -15.41 -3.34
C ALA A 5 8.04 -14.26 -2.33
N LEU A 6 6.95 -13.74 -1.74
CA LEU A 6 7.03 -12.71 -0.70
C LEU A 6 7.54 -13.28 0.63
N PHE A 7 7.11 -14.49 1.00
CA PHE A 7 7.53 -15.14 2.23
C PHE A 7 9.02 -15.49 2.23
N ASP A 8 9.54 -16.03 1.12
CA ASP A 8 10.94 -16.47 1.01
C ASP A 8 11.93 -15.31 1.21
N VAL A 9 11.55 -14.08 0.81
CA VAL A 9 12.37 -12.87 0.98
C VAL A 9 11.95 -12.01 2.17
N GLN A 10 10.98 -12.46 2.98
CA GLN A 10 10.39 -11.67 4.07
C GLN A 10 10.02 -10.25 3.62
N ALA A 11 9.18 -10.18 2.58
CA ALA A 11 8.82 -8.92 1.94
C ALA A 11 8.27 -7.87 2.94
N SER A 12 8.61 -6.61 2.70
CA SER A 12 8.23 -5.48 3.54
C SER A 12 6.73 -5.17 3.47
N ASP A 13 6.25 -4.35 4.41
CA ASP A 13 4.86 -3.89 4.41
C ASP A 13 4.51 -3.06 3.19
N SER A 14 5.47 -2.30 2.64
CA SER A 14 5.28 -1.60 1.36
C SER A 14 5.00 -2.59 0.22
N ALA A 15 5.77 -3.67 0.13
CA ALA A 15 5.53 -4.71 -0.86
C ALA A 15 4.14 -5.37 -0.70
N ILE A 16 3.68 -5.56 0.54
CA ILE A 16 2.35 -6.13 0.82
C ILE A 16 1.23 -5.14 0.46
N ARG A 17 1.34 -3.86 0.81
CA ARG A 17 0.38 -2.81 0.38
C ARG A 17 0.31 -2.70 -1.13
N ARG A 18 1.46 -2.76 -1.82
CA ARG A 18 1.54 -2.74 -3.28
C ARG A 18 0.94 -4.01 -3.91
N LEU A 19 1.15 -5.17 -3.30
CA LEU A 19 0.45 -6.40 -3.71
C LEU A 19 -1.07 -6.24 -3.58
N ALA A 20 -1.55 -5.70 -2.46
CA ALA A 20 -2.99 -5.45 -2.25
C ALA A 20 -3.57 -4.51 -3.31
N LYS A 21 -2.87 -3.41 -3.66
CA LYS A 21 -3.23 -2.52 -4.78
C LYS A 21 -3.40 -3.28 -6.10
N GLN A 22 -2.52 -4.25 -6.37
CA GLN A 22 -2.54 -5.03 -7.61
C GLN A 22 -3.61 -6.15 -7.66
N VAL A 23 -3.88 -6.84 -6.54
CA VAL A 23 -4.77 -8.01 -6.53
C VAL A 23 -6.15 -7.75 -5.92
N SER A 24 -6.34 -6.58 -5.30
CA SER A 24 -7.54 -6.11 -4.60
C SER A 24 -7.98 -6.92 -3.38
N ARG A 25 -7.72 -8.23 -3.35
CA ARG A 25 -8.18 -9.20 -2.35
C ARG A 25 -7.08 -10.22 -2.06
N ILE A 26 -6.21 -9.91 -1.10
CA ILE A 26 -5.14 -10.83 -0.68
C ILE A 26 -5.72 -12.12 -0.09
N ASP A 27 -6.83 -12.04 0.64
CA ASP A 27 -7.52 -13.23 1.17
C ASP A 27 -7.93 -14.24 0.07
N ARG A 28 -8.41 -13.74 -1.08
CA ARG A 28 -8.73 -14.56 -2.25
C ARG A 28 -7.49 -15.12 -2.92
N LEU A 29 -6.44 -14.31 -3.07
CA LEU A 29 -5.14 -14.76 -3.59
C LEU A 29 -4.58 -15.92 -2.76
N VAL A 30 -4.59 -15.79 -1.42
CA VAL A 30 -4.11 -16.83 -0.51
C VAL A 30 -4.97 -18.09 -0.60
N ARG A 31 -6.30 -17.96 -0.69
CA ARG A 31 -7.22 -19.10 -0.84
C ARG A 31 -6.93 -19.92 -2.10
N VAL A 32 -6.76 -19.25 -3.24
CA VAL A 32 -6.42 -19.92 -4.52
C VAL A 32 -5.04 -20.56 -4.43
N ALA A 33 -4.06 -19.83 -3.89
CA ALA A 33 -2.70 -20.35 -3.76
C ALA A 33 -2.60 -21.58 -2.84
N ARG A 34 -3.39 -21.61 -1.76
CA ARG A 34 -3.51 -22.77 -0.88
C ARG A 34 -4.11 -23.97 -1.61
N ALA A 35 -5.16 -23.76 -2.40
CA ALA A 35 -5.79 -24.83 -3.17
C ALA A 35 -4.83 -25.43 -4.22
N ASP A 36 -4.09 -24.59 -4.95
CA ASP A 36 -3.04 -25.05 -5.88
C ASP A 36 -1.94 -25.83 -5.15
N HIS A 37 -1.53 -25.38 -3.96
CA HIS A 37 -0.51 -26.06 -3.17
C HIS A 37 -0.97 -27.44 -2.69
N ALA A 38 -2.21 -27.54 -2.20
CA ALA A 38 -2.80 -28.78 -1.68
C ALA A 38 -3.08 -29.84 -2.76
N GLY A 39 -3.26 -29.44 -4.02
CA GLY A 39 -3.59 -30.34 -5.12
C GLY A 39 -2.41 -31.10 -5.74
N ARG A 40 -1.15 -30.86 -5.32
CA ARG A 40 0.05 -31.44 -5.96
C ARG A 40 0.37 -32.84 -5.42
N PRO A 41 0.32 -33.91 -6.25
CA PRO A 41 0.66 -35.27 -5.80
C PRO A 41 2.19 -35.51 -5.67
N PRO A 42 2.63 -36.51 -4.88
CA PRO A 42 1.95 -37.22 -3.80
C PRO A 42 2.51 -36.70 -2.46
N LYS A 43 2.06 -35.52 -2.01
CA LYS A 43 2.50 -34.99 -0.70
C LYS A 43 1.30 -34.80 0.22
N PRO A 44 1.37 -35.31 1.46
CA PRO A 44 0.47 -34.87 2.52
C PRO A 44 0.53 -33.33 2.60
N PHE A 45 -0.62 -32.68 2.67
CA PHE A 45 -0.68 -31.24 2.86
C PHE A 45 -0.37 -30.92 4.32
N ASP A 46 0.83 -30.38 4.57
CA ASP A 46 1.36 -30.00 5.89
C ASP A 46 1.04 -28.55 6.28
N GLY A 47 0.22 -27.86 5.48
CA GLY A 47 -0.19 -26.48 5.71
C GLY A 47 0.24 -25.56 4.57
N PHE A 48 0.08 -24.25 4.79
CA PHE A 48 0.59 -23.25 3.84
C PHE A 48 1.16 -22.04 4.59
N PRO A 49 2.33 -22.18 5.25
CA PRO A 49 2.90 -21.14 6.10
C PRO A 49 3.07 -19.78 5.41
N ALA A 50 3.45 -19.79 4.12
CA ALA A 50 3.55 -18.57 3.33
C ALA A 50 2.21 -17.84 3.17
N GLY A 51 1.10 -18.59 3.04
CA GLY A 51 -0.24 -18.03 3.00
C GLY A 51 -0.68 -17.47 4.35
N ASP A 52 -0.41 -18.19 5.44
CA ASP A 52 -0.76 -17.77 6.80
C ASP A 52 0.02 -16.51 7.21
N TRP A 53 1.32 -16.46 6.90
CA TRP A 53 2.15 -15.27 7.08
C TRP A 53 1.61 -14.07 6.30
N LEU A 54 1.36 -14.23 4.99
CA LEU A 54 0.89 -13.12 4.16
C LEU A 54 -0.48 -12.60 4.63
N LEU A 55 -1.39 -13.50 5.01
CA LEU A 55 -2.72 -13.13 5.49
C LEU A 55 -2.64 -12.40 6.85
N THR A 56 -1.74 -12.83 7.74
CA THR A 56 -1.51 -12.18 9.04
C THR A 56 -0.98 -10.76 8.86
N ARG A 57 0.04 -10.57 8.02
CA ARG A 57 0.58 -9.24 7.69
C ARG A 57 -0.45 -8.36 7.01
N ALA A 58 -1.18 -8.88 6.02
CA ALA A 58 -2.22 -8.12 5.32
C ALA A 58 -3.36 -7.66 6.25
N LYS A 59 -3.75 -8.48 7.24
CA LYS A 59 -4.72 -8.09 8.27
C LYS A 59 -4.20 -6.97 9.17
N ALA A 60 -2.95 -7.06 9.62
CA ALA A 60 -2.33 -6.01 10.44
C ALA A 60 -2.26 -4.67 9.70
N LEU A 61 -2.15 -4.71 8.37
CA LEU A 61 -2.16 -3.54 7.49
C LEU A 61 -3.56 -3.13 7.00
N ALA A 62 -4.62 -3.84 7.40
CA ALA A 62 -6.01 -3.63 6.95
C ALA A 62 -6.20 -3.69 5.40
N VAL A 63 -5.42 -4.55 4.72
CA VAL A 63 -5.45 -4.75 3.26
C VAL A 63 -5.71 -6.21 2.85
N ASP A 64 -6.18 -7.06 3.77
CA ASP A 64 -6.51 -8.45 3.45
C ASP A 64 -7.72 -8.57 2.52
N ARG A 65 -8.73 -7.72 2.73
CA ARG A 65 -10.03 -7.72 2.04
C ARG A 65 -10.31 -6.51 1.16
N GLN A 66 -9.34 -5.61 1.05
CA GLN A 66 -9.46 -4.36 0.29
C GLN A 66 -8.10 -3.87 -0.19
N VAL A 67 -8.13 -2.92 -1.12
CA VAL A 67 -6.94 -2.14 -1.49
C VAL A 67 -6.56 -1.15 -0.38
N PRO A 68 -5.31 -0.67 -0.30
CA PRO A 68 -4.96 0.46 0.56
C PRO A 68 -5.85 1.66 0.22
N LEU A 69 -6.51 2.23 1.23
CA LEU A 69 -7.34 3.42 1.07
C LEU A 69 -6.48 4.67 1.33
N PRO A 70 -6.57 5.72 0.50
CA PRO A 70 -5.79 6.94 0.71
C PRO A 70 -6.20 7.62 2.02
N LEU A 71 -5.21 7.95 2.85
CA LEU A 71 -5.39 8.72 4.09
C LEU A 71 -5.58 10.20 3.79
N VAL A 72 -4.76 10.75 2.89
CA VAL A 72 -4.88 12.14 2.41
C VAL A 72 -5.87 12.18 1.26
N MET A 73 -6.88 13.04 1.37
CA MET A 73 -7.93 13.22 0.36
C MET A 73 -8.03 14.67 -0.05
N GLY A 74 -8.63 14.95 -1.21
CA GLY A 74 -8.74 16.31 -1.74
C GLY A 74 -9.40 17.30 -0.78
N ARG A 75 -10.40 16.87 0.01
CA ARG A 75 -11.02 17.71 1.06
C ARG A 75 -10.01 18.20 2.11
N HIS A 76 -9.02 17.39 2.47
CA HIS A 76 -8.01 17.80 3.42
C HIS A 76 -7.06 18.84 2.79
N LEU A 77 -6.75 18.70 1.49
CA LEU A 77 -5.92 19.67 0.79
C LEU A 77 -6.65 21.00 0.57
N LEU A 78 -7.97 20.97 0.35
CA LEU A 78 -8.81 22.18 0.32
C LEU A 78 -8.74 22.97 1.64
N GLU A 79 -8.80 22.27 2.77
CA GLU A 79 -8.64 22.88 4.11
C GLU A 79 -7.24 23.48 4.32
N LEU A 80 -6.22 22.98 3.61
CA LEU A 80 -4.87 23.54 3.58
C LEU A 80 -4.69 24.69 2.57
N GLY A 81 -5.76 25.10 1.87
CA GLY A 81 -5.72 26.16 0.88
C GLY A 81 -5.21 25.74 -0.51
N VAL A 82 -5.06 24.45 -0.78
CA VAL A 82 -4.69 23.95 -2.12
C VAL A 82 -5.91 24.02 -3.03
N HIS A 83 -5.78 24.65 -4.19
CA HIS A 83 -6.86 24.75 -5.17
C HIS A 83 -7.00 23.46 -6.01
N PRO A 84 -8.24 23.04 -6.37
CA PRO A 84 -8.45 21.91 -7.27
C PRO A 84 -7.77 22.12 -8.63
N GLY A 85 -7.05 21.10 -9.09
CA GLY A 85 -6.36 21.13 -10.38
C GLY A 85 -5.35 19.98 -10.51
N PRO A 86 -4.60 19.92 -11.63
CA PRO A 86 -3.58 18.88 -11.85
C PRO A 86 -2.55 18.78 -10.74
N ASP A 87 -2.10 19.92 -10.18
CA ASP A 87 -1.11 19.96 -9.10
C ASP A 87 -1.63 19.33 -7.80
N MET A 88 -2.93 19.50 -7.49
CA MET A 88 -3.56 18.80 -6.37
C MET A 88 -3.55 17.28 -6.61
N GLY A 89 -3.81 16.85 -7.85
CA GLY A 89 -3.75 15.44 -8.25
C GLY A 89 -2.36 14.86 -8.02
N HIS A 90 -1.31 15.53 -8.51
CA HIS A 90 0.08 15.11 -8.30
C HIS A 90 0.44 15.02 -6.81
N LEU A 91 0.01 16.00 -6.00
CA LEU A 91 0.24 15.96 -4.55
C LEU A 91 -0.48 14.80 -3.86
N LEU A 92 -1.70 14.46 -4.29
CA LEU A 92 -2.44 13.31 -3.77
C LEU A 92 -1.75 11.99 -4.15
N ASP A 93 -1.24 11.90 -5.37
CA ASP A 93 -0.48 10.75 -5.84
C ASP A 93 0.82 10.57 -5.04
N ASP A 94 1.58 11.65 -4.82
CA ASP A 94 2.78 11.65 -3.97
C ASP A 94 2.47 11.19 -2.54
N CYS A 95 1.41 11.72 -1.93
CA CYS A 95 0.96 11.30 -0.61
C CYS A 95 0.59 9.80 -0.60
N PHE A 96 -0.13 9.33 -1.62
CA PHE A 96 -0.55 7.94 -1.67
C PHE A 96 0.65 6.99 -1.85
N GLU A 97 1.62 7.35 -2.67
CA GLU A 97 2.84 6.55 -2.83
C GLU A 97 3.68 6.52 -1.54
N ALA A 98 3.84 7.65 -0.84
CA ALA A 98 4.49 7.71 0.47
C ALA A 98 3.75 6.88 1.54
N GLN A 99 2.41 6.86 1.51
CA GLN A 99 1.60 5.98 2.35
C GLN A 99 1.86 4.49 2.05
N LEU A 100 1.96 4.12 0.76
CA LEU A 100 2.30 2.75 0.38
C LEU A 100 3.70 2.38 0.90
N ASP A 101 4.65 3.31 0.84
CA ASP A 101 6.00 3.10 1.37
C ASP A 101 6.08 3.09 2.89
N GLY A 102 5.03 3.59 3.57
CA GLY A 102 4.92 3.58 5.02
C GLY A 102 5.63 4.76 5.67
N GLU A 103 5.85 5.84 4.93
CA GLU A 103 6.38 7.10 5.47
C GLU A 103 5.43 7.73 6.49
N PHE A 104 4.14 7.43 6.39
CA PHE A 104 3.13 7.79 7.37
C PHE A 104 1.99 6.77 7.42
N SER A 105 1.22 6.81 8.51
CA SER A 105 0.11 5.90 8.78
C SER A 105 -1.17 6.58 9.27
N THR A 106 -1.10 7.89 9.53
CA THR A 106 -2.25 8.69 9.98
C THR A 106 -2.55 9.83 9.01
N VAL A 107 -3.75 10.42 9.14
CA VAL A 107 -4.14 11.57 8.33
C VAL A 107 -3.25 12.77 8.68
N GLU A 108 -2.97 12.97 9.97
CA GLU A 108 -2.17 14.07 10.50
C GLU A 108 -0.74 14.04 9.95
N GLU A 109 -0.08 12.88 9.99
CA GLU A 109 1.24 12.68 9.41
C GLU A 109 1.23 12.89 7.89
N GLY A 110 0.19 12.40 7.19
CA GLY A 110 0.03 12.60 5.75
C GLY A 110 -0.16 14.08 5.37
N LEU A 111 -0.84 14.86 6.21
CA LEU A 111 -0.96 16.30 6.01
C LEU A 111 0.34 17.04 6.30
N ALA A 112 1.13 16.59 7.27
CA ALA A 112 2.48 17.12 7.49
C ALA A 112 3.39 16.83 6.28
N TYR A 113 3.31 15.62 5.72
CA TYR A 113 3.99 15.26 4.47
C TYR A 113 3.57 16.17 3.32
N ALA A 114 2.27 16.34 3.09
CA ALA A 114 1.75 17.21 2.03
C ALA A 114 2.26 18.65 2.16
N LYS A 115 2.28 19.22 3.37
CA LYS A 115 2.82 20.57 3.64
C LYS A 115 4.30 20.68 3.28
N SER A 116 5.11 19.66 3.59
CA SER A 116 6.54 19.64 3.24
C SER A 116 6.79 19.65 1.74
N LYS A 117 5.90 19.04 0.95
CA LYS A 117 5.98 19.06 -0.52
C LYS A 117 5.62 20.42 -1.09
N LEU A 118 4.62 21.09 -0.51
CA LEU A 118 4.24 22.44 -0.91
C LEU A 118 5.36 23.46 -0.64
N SER A 119 6.04 23.40 0.51
CA SER A 119 7.15 24.31 0.82
C SER A 119 8.39 24.08 -0.05
N ALA A 120 8.64 22.83 -0.46
CA ALA A 120 9.72 22.50 -1.40
C ALA A 120 9.52 23.13 -2.78
N HIS A 121 8.28 23.24 -3.27
CA HIS A 121 7.97 23.86 -4.56
C HIS A 121 8.11 25.39 -4.56
N ILE A 122 7.84 26.04 -3.42
CA ILE A 122 7.97 27.51 -3.28
C ILE A 122 9.46 27.94 -3.19
N SER A 123 10.36 27.02 -2.85
CA SER A 123 11.79 27.31 -2.67
C SER A 123 12.65 27.07 -3.93
N SER A 124 12.05 26.80 -5.10
CA SER A 124 12.76 26.80 -6.37
C SER A 124 12.68 28.20 -6.99
N PRO A 125 13.72 29.04 -6.89
CA PRO A 125 13.69 30.35 -7.53
C PRO A 125 13.65 30.16 -9.04
N LEU A 126 12.82 30.96 -9.72
CA LEU A 126 12.89 31.13 -11.17
C LEU A 126 14.35 31.30 -11.58
N ALA A 127 14.89 30.34 -12.33
CA ALA A 127 16.11 30.54 -13.08
C ALA A 127 15.80 31.55 -14.21
N PRO A 128 16.70 32.52 -14.46
CA PRO A 128 16.49 33.62 -15.39
C PRO A 128 16.36 33.16 -16.85
#